data_AF-A0AAE1NW81-F1
#
_entry.id   AF-A0AAE1NW81-F1
#
_cell.length_a   1.000
_cell.length_b   1.000
_cell.length_c   1.000
_cell.angle_alpha   90.00
_cell.angle_beta   90.00
_cell.angle_gamma   90.00
#
_symmetry.space_group_name_H-M   'P 1'
#
loop_
_entity.id
_entity.type
_entity.pdbx_description
1 polymer ?
#
loop_
_entity_poly.entity_id
_entity_poly.type
_entity_poly.pdbx_seq_one_letter_code
_entity_poly.pdbx_strand_id
1 'polypeptide(L)'
;MSGRRNEAVSGRRNEAVSGRRNEAVSGRRNEAVSGRRNEAVSGRRNEAVSGRRNEAVSGGRNEAVSGRRNEAVSGRRNEAVSGRRNEAVSGRRNEAVSGRRNEAVSGRRNEAVSGRRNEAVSGGRNEAVSGRRNEAVSGRRNEAVSGRRNEAVSGRRNEAVSGRRNEAVSGGRNEAVSGRRNEAVSGRRNEAVSGGRNEALTRIPNENEGKVSQVTRGPEGWKINKVNIASPVNND
;
A
#
# COMPACT_ATOMS: atom_id res chain seq x y z
N MET A 1 10.23 -32.20 25.06
CA MET A 1 9.16 -31.50 25.80
C MET A 1 8.53 -30.47 24.89
N SER A 2 7.31 -30.70 24.37
CA SER A 2 6.59 -29.65 23.63
C SER A 2 5.89 -28.73 24.65
N GLY A 3 6.65 -27.76 25.16
CA GLY A 3 6.12 -26.72 26.04
C GLY A 3 4.92 -26.04 25.39
N ARG A 4 3.80 -25.94 26.11
CA ARG A 4 2.63 -25.17 25.64
C ARG A 4 3.00 -23.71 25.35
N ARG A 5 4.04 -23.19 26.01
CA ARG A 5 4.63 -21.87 25.82
C ARG A 5 6.16 -21.97 26.01
N ASN A 6 6.92 -21.32 25.14
CA ASN A 6 8.36 -21.08 25.30
C ASN A 6 8.59 -19.57 25.31
N GLU A 7 9.33 -19.09 26.30
CA GLU A 7 9.50 -17.67 26.56
C GLU A 7 10.97 -17.40 26.88
N ALA A 8 11.55 -16.41 26.20
CA ALA A 8 12.91 -15.96 26.40
C ALA A 8 12.89 -14.46 26.72
N VAL A 9 13.04 -14.13 28.01
CA VAL A 9 12.94 -12.76 28.51
C VAL A 9 14.32 -12.28 28.93
N SER A 10 14.78 -11.17 28.33
CA SER A 10 16.05 -10.48 28.60
C SER A 10 17.33 -11.24 28.22
N GLY A 11 18.31 -10.51 27.67
CA GLY A 11 19.57 -11.08 27.21
C GLY A 11 20.11 -10.38 25.96
N ARG A 12 21.32 -10.73 25.51
CA ARG A 12 21.83 -10.19 24.24
C ARG A 12 21.07 -10.79 23.05
N ARG A 13 20.72 -12.08 23.13
CA ARG A 13 19.98 -12.83 22.12
C ARG A 13 18.96 -13.71 22.82
N ASN A 14 17.69 -13.57 22.46
CA ASN A 14 16.58 -14.33 23.02
C ASN A 14 15.94 -15.15 21.91
N GLU A 15 15.82 -16.46 22.14
CA GLU A 15 15.33 -17.40 21.14
C GLU A 15 14.29 -18.33 21.79
N ALA A 16 13.07 -18.33 21.24
CA ALA A 16 11.97 -19.18 21.67
C ALA A 16 11.53 -20.08 20.50
N VAL A 17 11.71 -21.40 20.63
CA VAL A 17 11.60 -22.35 19.51
C VAL A 17 10.68 -23.51 19.84
N SER A 18 9.86 -23.96 18.89
CA SER A 18 9.11 -25.23 18.96
C SER A 18 8.02 -25.35 20.05
N GLY A 19 7.52 -24.25 20.59
CA GLY A 19 6.34 -24.22 21.48
C GLY A 19 5.03 -23.94 20.72
N ARG A 20 3.86 -24.18 21.34
CA ARG A 20 2.59 -23.71 20.73
C ARG A 20 2.53 -22.18 20.66
N ARG A 21 3.11 -21.49 21.64
CA ARG A 21 3.35 -20.05 21.68
C ARG A 21 4.84 -19.82 21.98
N ASN A 22 5.52 -19.05 21.14
CA ASN A 22 6.91 -18.65 21.33
C ASN A 22 6.99 -17.14 21.48
N GLU A 23 7.72 -16.67 22.47
CA GLU A 23 7.83 -15.25 22.80
C GLU A 23 9.27 -14.90 23.17
N ALA A 24 9.87 -13.94 22.46
CA ALA A 24 11.24 -13.47 22.69
C ALA A 24 11.24 -11.95 22.89
N VAL A 25 11.68 -11.50 24.06
CA VAL A 25 11.41 -10.12 24.52
C VAL A 25 12.65 -9.45 25.11
N SER A 26 12.85 -8.17 24.78
CA SER A 26 13.84 -7.30 25.44
C SER A 26 15.31 -7.73 25.29
N GLY A 27 15.69 -8.32 24.15
CA GLY A 27 17.09 -8.56 23.78
C GLY A 27 17.59 -7.69 22.63
N ARG A 28 18.89 -7.71 22.31
CA ARG A 28 19.37 -7.03 21.08
C ARG A 28 18.82 -7.72 19.82
N ARG A 29 18.66 -9.04 19.88
CA ARG A 29 18.05 -9.88 18.84
C ARG A 29 17.02 -10.79 19.52
N ASN A 30 15.78 -10.79 19.02
CA ASN A 30 14.71 -11.63 19.50
C ASN A 30 14.18 -12.48 18.34
N GLU A 31 14.09 -13.80 18.56
CA GLU A 31 13.67 -14.78 17.56
C GLU A 31 12.61 -15.71 18.15
N ALA A 32 11.44 -15.78 17.51
CA ALA A 32 10.36 -16.70 17.87
C ALA A 32 10.01 -17.58 16.66
N VAL A 33 10.21 -18.90 16.78
CA VAL A 33 10.29 -19.81 15.63
C VAL A 33 9.47 -21.08 15.82
N SER A 34 8.76 -21.50 14.78
CA SER A 34 8.11 -22.83 14.71
C SER A 34 7.02 -23.04 15.78
N GLY A 35 6.11 -22.09 15.94
CA GLY A 35 4.96 -22.18 16.84
C GLY A 35 3.63 -21.88 16.17
N ARG A 36 2.50 -22.07 16.87
CA ARG A 36 1.21 -21.57 16.34
C ARG A 36 1.16 -20.04 16.38
N ARG A 37 1.78 -19.44 17.39
CA ARG A 37 1.96 -17.99 17.56
C ARG A 37 3.42 -17.72 17.90
N ASN A 38 4.04 -16.81 17.17
CA ASN A 38 5.41 -16.37 17.40
C ASN A 38 5.42 -14.85 17.56
N GLU A 39 6.09 -14.37 18.60
CA GLU A 39 6.11 -12.97 18.99
C GLU A 39 7.53 -12.55 19.36
N ALA A 40 8.07 -11.52 18.70
CA ALA A 40 9.40 -10.97 18.95
C ALA A 40 9.31 -9.46 19.21
N VAL A 41 9.72 -9.00 20.40
CA VAL A 41 9.35 -7.67 20.89
C VAL A 41 10.53 -6.92 21.51
N SER A 42 10.61 -5.61 21.23
CA SER A 42 11.51 -4.67 21.92
C SER A 42 13.00 -4.98 21.77
N GLY A 43 13.45 -5.37 20.57
CA GLY A 43 14.87 -5.58 20.25
C GLY A 43 15.42 -4.70 19.14
N ARG A 44 16.73 -4.72 18.89
CA ARG A 44 17.27 -4.05 17.68
C ARG A 44 16.84 -4.79 16.41
N ARG A 45 16.65 -6.10 16.50
CA ARG A 45 16.09 -6.98 15.47
C ARG A 45 15.10 -7.94 16.12
N ASN A 46 13.92 -8.04 15.53
CA ASN A 46 12.86 -8.94 15.95
C ASN A 46 12.43 -9.78 14.75
N GLU A 47 12.42 -11.10 14.91
CA GLU A 47 12.07 -12.05 13.84
C GLU A 47 11.05 -13.07 14.39
N ALA A 48 9.89 -13.17 13.72
CA ALA A 48 8.85 -14.15 14.03
C ALA A 48 8.59 -15.02 12.80
N VAL A 49 8.86 -16.32 12.92
CA VAL A 49 9.03 -17.19 11.73
C VAL A 49 8.25 -18.49 11.85
N SER A 50 7.63 -18.92 10.75
CA SER A 50 7.03 -20.25 10.60
C SER A 50 5.94 -20.54 11.63
N GLY A 51 4.83 -19.79 11.58
CA GLY A 51 3.70 -19.97 12.48
C GLY A 51 2.34 -19.67 11.87
N ARG A 52 1.23 -19.87 12.61
CA ARG A 52 -0.07 -19.40 12.10
C ARG A 52 -0.19 -17.88 12.20
N ARG A 53 0.41 -17.28 13.22
CA ARG A 53 0.53 -15.84 13.44
C ARG A 53 1.96 -15.52 13.84
N ASN A 54 2.56 -14.56 13.16
CA ASN A 54 3.91 -14.08 13.44
C ASN A 54 3.85 -12.57 13.63
N GLU A 55 4.45 -12.08 14.69
CA GLU A 55 4.41 -10.67 15.07
C GLU A 55 5.79 -10.20 15.51
N ALA A 56 6.28 -9.12 14.92
CA ALA A 56 7.56 -8.50 15.25
C ALA A 56 7.37 -7.00 15.53
N VAL A 57 7.64 -6.56 16.76
CA VAL A 57 7.14 -5.27 17.26
C VAL A 57 8.21 -4.45 17.98
N SER A 58 8.16 -3.13 17.80
CA SER A 58 8.96 -2.16 18.57
C SER A 58 10.47 -2.38 18.46
N GLY A 59 10.96 -2.73 17.27
CA GLY A 59 12.38 -2.96 17.04
C GLY A 59 13.06 -2.03 16.04
N GLY A 60 14.38 -2.11 15.93
CA GLY A 60 15.10 -1.41 14.86
C GLY A 60 14.74 -1.95 13.48
N ARG A 61 14.58 -3.27 13.39
CA ARG A 61 14.09 -4.03 12.24
C ARG A 61 13.12 -5.10 12.75
N ASN A 62 11.98 -5.23 12.11
CA ASN A 62 10.96 -6.22 12.43
C ASN A 62 10.62 -7.04 11.19
N GLU A 63 10.64 -8.36 11.35
CA GLU A 63 10.38 -9.30 10.25
C GLU A 63 9.40 -10.39 10.71
N ALA A 64 8.31 -10.58 9.96
CA ALA A 64 7.33 -11.62 10.20
C ALA A 64 7.15 -12.47 8.94
N VAL A 65 7.48 -13.77 9.01
CA VAL A 65 7.71 -14.59 7.81
C VAL A 65 7.01 -15.94 7.87
N SER A 66 6.48 -16.38 6.73
CA SER A 66 5.97 -17.75 6.54
C SER A 66 4.85 -18.12 7.50
N GLY A 67 3.80 -17.29 7.56
CA GLY A 67 2.63 -17.54 8.40
C GLY A 67 1.29 -17.30 7.73
N ARG A 68 0.18 -17.62 8.39
CA ARG A 68 -1.13 -17.24 7.83
C ARG A 68 -1.37 -15.75 7.94
N ARG A 69 -0.87 -15.14 9.01
CA ARG A 69 -0.86 -13.69 9.27
C ARG A 69 0.54 -13.32 9.74
N ASN A 70 1.12 -12.32 9.10
CA ASN A 70 2.42 -11.76 9.45
C ASN A 70 2.25 -10.26 9.67
N GLU A 71 2.78 -9.77 10.78
CA GLU A 71 2.65 -8.38 11.16
C GLU A 71 3.99 -7.85 11.68
N ALA A 72 4.44 -6.72 11.13
CA ALA A 72 5.68 -6.05 11.52
C ALA A 72 5.39 -4.57 11.83
N VAL A 73 5.63 -4.14 13.07
CA VAL A 73 5.06 -2.90 13.61
C VAL A 73 6.08 -2.05 14.36
N SER A 74 6.01 -0.73 14.16
CA SER A 74 6.75 0.26 14.96
C SER A 74 8.27 0.09 14.94
N GLY A 75 8.84 -0.27 13.78
CA GLY A 75 10.29 -0.32 13.60
C GLY A 75 10.84 0.64 12.55
N ARG A 76 12.16 0.82 12.46
CA ARG A 76 12.71 1.63 11.34
C ARG A 76 12.46 0.97 9.99
N ARG A 77 12.43 -0.37 9.97
CA ARG A 77 12.08 -1.21 8.84
C ARG A 77 11.14 -2.31 9.32
N ASN A 78 10.02 -2.48 8.64
CA ASN A 78 9.04 -3.52 8.92
C ASN A 78 8.80 -4.32 7.64
N GLU A 79 8.86 -5.63 7.75
CA GLU A 79 8.70 -6.54 6.62
C GLU A 79 7.80 -7.71 7.01
N ALA A 80 6.76 -7.95 6.21
CA ALA A 80 5.81 -9.06 6.39
C ALA A 80 5.72 -9.88 5.09
N VAL A 81 6.11 -11.15 5.15
CA VAL A 81 6.42 -11.94 3.94
C VAL A 81 5.78 -13.32 3.95
N SER A 82 5.32 -13.76 2.78
CA SER A 82 4.90 -15.15 2.53
C SER A 82 3.75 -15.60 3.43
N GLY A 83 2.65 -14.82 3.46
CA GLY A 83 1.48 -15.15 4.25
C GLY A 83 0.15 -14.96 3.54
N ARG A 84 -0.97 -15.36 4.17
CA ARG A 84 -2.28 -15.02 3.59
C ARG A 84 -2.59 -13.54 3.75
N ARG A 85 -2.12 -12.94 4.84
CA ARG A 85 -2.20 -11.50 5.13
C ARG A 85 -0.84 -11.06 5.66
N ASN A 86 -0.31 -10.00 5.09
CA ASN A 86 0.95 -9.39 5.47
C ASN A 86 0.70 -7.90 5.72
N GLU A 87 1.07 -7.41 6.89
CA GLU A 87 0.84 -6.03 7.32
C GLU A 87 2.16 -5.46 7.88
N ALA A 88 2.59 -4.32 7.34
CA ALA A 88 3.78 -3.60 7.79
C ALA A 88 3.43 -2.14 8.11
N VAL A 89 3.59 -1.75 9.37
CA VAL A 89 2.92 -0.54 9.90
C VAL A 89 3.86 0.34 10.73
N SER A 90 3.72 1.66 10.56
CA SER A 90 4.36 2.67 11.41
C SER A 90 5.89 2.63 11.42
N GLY A 91 6.51 2.27 10.30
CA GLY A 91 7.96 2.29 10.12
C GLY A 91 8.47 3.35 9.15
N ARG A 92 9.79 3.58 9.09
CA ARG A 92 10.32 4.46 8.02
C ARG A 92 10.19 3.80 6.64
N ARG A 93 10.27 2.47 6.60
CA ARG A 93 10.04 1.63 5.43
C ARG A 93 9.15 0.46 5.85
N ASN A 94 8.07 0.27 5.13
CA ASN A 94 7.13 -0.82 5.36
C ASN A 94 6.97 -1.61 4.06
N GLU A 95 7.10 -2.92 4.14
CA GLU A 95 7.04 -3.81 2.99
C GLU A 95 6.20 -5.06 3.31
N ALA A 96 5.20 -5.32 2.47
CA ALA A 96 4.31 -6.47 2.59
C ALA A 96 4.28 -7.27 1.28
N VAL A 97 4.74 -8.52 1.31
CA VAL A 97 5.14 -9.24 0.10
C VAL A 97 4.60 -10.67 0.05
N SER A 98 4.20 -11.09 -1.15
CA SER A 98 3.84 -12.49 -1.45
C SER A 98 2.69 -13.02 -0.58
N GLY A 99 1.54 -12.33 -0.63
CA GLY A 99 0.36 -12.75 0.13
C GLY A 99 -0.96 -12.62 -0.60
N ARG A 100 -2.08 -13.06 0.01
CA ARG A 100 -3.40 -12.78 -0.61
C ARG A 100 -3.78 -11.32 -0.42
N ARG A 101 -3.39 -10.72 0.69
CA ARG A 101 -3.55 -9.30 1.02
C ARG A 101 -2.23 -8.80 1.59
N ASN A 102 -1.73 -7.71 1.04
CA ASN A 102 -0.52 -7.05 1.49
C ASN A 102 -0.86 -5.59 1.77
N GLU A 103 -0.47 -5.09 2.94
CA GLU A 103 -0.76 -3.73 3.38
C GLU A 103 0.50 -3.10 3.99
N ALA A 104 0.85 -1.90 3.52
CA ALA A 104 1.96 -1.13 4.04
C ALA A 104 1.49 0.29 4.39
N VAL A 105 1.60 0.68 5.67
CA VAL A 105 0.87 1.85 6.20
C VAL A 105 1.75 2.76 7.04
N SER A 106 1.55 4.07 6.90
CA SER A 106 2.12 5.10 7.78
C SER A 106 3.66 5.11 7.82
N GLY A 107 4.31 4.98 6.65
CA GLY A 107 5.77 5.04 6.54
C GLY A 107 6.28 6.08 5.55
N ARG A 108 7.59 6.36 5.57
CA ARG A 108 8.15 7.26 4.53
C ARG A 108 8.11 6.60 3.16
N ARG A 109 8.19 5.26 3.12
CA ARG A 109 8.04 4.42 1.95
C ARG A 109 7.19 3.21 2.35
N ASN A 110 6.14 2.95 1.59
CA ASN A 110 5.25 1.82 1.76
C ASN A 110 5.18 1.04 0.45
N GLU A 111 5.39 -0.26 0.53
CA GLU A 111 5.41 -1.14 -0.64
C GLU A 111 4.56 -2.40 -0.36
N ALA A 112 3.62 -2.70 -1.26
CA ALA A 112 2.78 -3.89 -1.21
C ALA A 112 2.87 -4.65 -2.53
N VAL A 113 3.40 -5.88 -2.51
CA VAL A 113 3.87 -6.56 -3.73
C VAL A 113 3.38 -7.99 -3.83
N SER A 114 3.04 -8.42 -5.05
CA SER A 114 2.78 -9.82 -5.38
C SER A 114 1.63 -10.42 -4.59
N GLY A 115 0.47 -9.74 -4.56
CA GLY A 115 -0.71 -10.24 -3.87
C GLY A 115 -2.01 -10.13 -4.66
N ARG A 116 -3.10 -10.71 -4.15
CA ARG A 116 -4.40 -10.51 -4.82
C ARG A 116 -4.90 -9.08 -4.62
N ARG A 117 -4.60 -8.49 -3.47
CA ARG A 117 -4.85 -7.10 -3.11
C ARG A 117 -3.58 -6.54 -2.47
N ASN A 118 -3.11 -5.42 -3.00
CA ASN A 118 -1.95 -4.70 -2.49
C ASN A 118 -2.38 -3.27 -2.20
N GLU A 119 -2.05 -2.78 -1.01
CA GLU A 119 -2.44 -1.47 -0.56
C GLU A 119 -1.27 -0.77 0.15
N ALA A 120 -0.95 0.45 -0.28
CA ALA A 120 0.10 1.27 0.30
C ALA A 120 -0.45 2.66 0.65
N VAL A 121 -0.44 3.02 1.94
CA VAL A 121 -1.27 4.12 2.45
C VAL A 121 -0.50 5.06 3.38
N SER A 122 -0.81 6.36 3.29
CA SER A 122 -0.35 7.39 4.23
C SER A 122 1.18 7.49 4.32
N GLY A 123 1.87 7.42 3.19
CA GLY A 123 3.32 7.46 3.14
C GLY A 123 3.94 8.60 2.34
N GLY A 124 5.25 8.76 2.42
CA GLY A 124 5.96 9.69 1.53
C GLY A 124 5.92 9.21 0.07
N ARG A 125 6.06 7.90 -0.12
CA ARG A 125 5.91 7.17 -1.38
C ARG A 125 5.14 5.89 -1.10
N ASN A 126 4.14 5.62 -1.92
CA ASN A 126 3.30 4.44 -1.82
C ASN A 126 3.32 3.69 -3.16
N GLU A 127 3.65 2.41 -3.12
CA GLU A 127 3.78 1.56 -4.31
C GLU A 127 3.00 0.25 -4.08
N ALA A 128 2.06 -0.05 -4.98
CA ALA A 128 1.26 -1.27 -4.97
C ALA A 128 1.42 -2.00 -6.31
N VAL A 129 2.01 -3.20 -6.29
CA VAL A 129 2.58 -3.82 -7.50
C VAL A 129 2.17 -5.28 -7.66
N SER A 130 1.89 -5.68 -8.90
CA SER A 130 1.70 -7.08 -9.30
C SER A 130 0.56 -7.77 -8.54
N GLY A 131 -0.66 -7.21 -8.64
CA GLY A 131 -1.83 -7.78 -7.98
C GLY A 131 -3.11 -7.72 -8.77
N ARG A 132 -4.20 -8.35 -8.29
CA ARG A 132 -5.50 -8.18 -8.98
C ARG A 132 -6.05 -6.78 -8.76
N ARG A 133 -5.81 -6.20 -7.58
CA ARG A 133 -6.14 -4.83 -7.21
C ARG A 133 -4.93 -4.22 -6.52
N ASN A 134 -4.50 -3.08 -7.00
CA ASN A 134 -3.40 -2.31 -6.45
C ASN A 134 -3.90 -0.90 -6.14
N GLU A 135 -3.63 -0.44 -4.93
CA GLU A 135 -4.12 0.84 -4.44
C GLU A 135 -2.99 1.57 -3.69
N ALA A 136 -2.71 2.80 -4.10
CA ALA A 136 -1.70 3.66 -3.50
C ALA A 136 -2.32 5.02 -3.13
N VAL A 137 -2.38 5.35 -1.84
CA VAL A 137 -3.28 6.39 -1.33
C VAL A 137 -2.60 7.33 -0.35
N SER A 138 -2.91 8.62 -0.47
CA SER A 138 -2.53 9.65 0.50
C SER A 138 -1.01 9.78 0.71
N GLY A 139 -0.22 9.62 -0.34
CA GLY A 139 1.22 9.87 -0.32
C GLY A 139 1.67 10.99 -1.25
N ARG A 140 2.91 11.48 -1.09
CA ARG A 140 3.41 12.50 -2.05
C ARG A 140 3.51 11.94 -3.46
N ARG A 141 3.84 10.65 -3.58
CA ARG A 141 3.86 9.88 -4.81
C ARG A 141 3.11 8.57 -4.58
N ASN A 142 2.16 8.27 -5.44
CA ASN A 142 1.37 7.05 -5.40
C ASN A 142 1.50 6.34 -6.75
N GLU A 143 1.83 5.06 -6.71
CA GLU A 143 2.01 4.24 -7.91
C GLU A 143 1.29 2.89 -7.75
N ALA A 144 0.42 2.56 -8.70
CA ALA A 144 -0.28 1.29 -8.76
C ALA A 144 -0.02 0.60 -10.11
N VAL A 145 0.62 -0.56 -10.09
CA VAL A 145 1.24 -1.14 -11.30
C VAL A 145 0.89 -2.60 -11.50
N SER A 146 0.68 -2.99 -12.77
CA SER A 146 0.57 -4.40 -13.19
C SER A 146 -0.56 -5.13 -12.48
N GLY A 147 -1.79 -4.63 -12.61
CA GLY A 147 -2.96 -5.26 -12.00
C GLY A 147 -4.23 -5.22 -12.83
N ARG A 148 -5.29 -5.91 -12.40
CA ARG A 148 -6.58 -5.78 -13.13
C ARG A 148 -7.20 -4.40 -12.89
N ARG A 149 -7.03 -3.87 -11.68
CA ARG A 149 -7.43 -2.52 -11.29
C ARG A 149 -6.27 -1.88 -10.56
N ASN A 150 -5.88 -0.70 -11.01
CA ASN A 150 -4.83 0.11 -10.41
C ASN A 150 -5.42 1.47 -10.06
N GLU A 151 -5.20 1.91 -8.83
CA GLU A 151 -5.75 3.16 -8.31
C GLU A 151 -4.68 3.92 -7.53
N ALA A 152 -4.45 5.18 -7.91
CA ALA A 152 -3.51 6.08 -7.27
C ALA A 152 -4.21 7.39 -6.91
N VAL A 153 -4.28 7.71 -5.62
CA VAL A 153 -5.24 8.71 -5.10
C VAL A 153 -4.61 9.67 -4.10
N SER A 154 -5.00 10.95 -4.19
CA SER A 154 -4.67 11.98 -3.18
C SER A 154 -3.17 12.19 -2.96
N GLY A 155 -2.39 12.23 -4.05
CA GLY A 155 -0.96 12.51 -3.99
C GLY A 155 -0.51 13.70 -4.84
N ARG A 156 0.73 14.16 -4.69
CA ARG A 156 1.23 15.20 -5.63
C ARG A 156 1.40 14.64 -7.04
N ARG A 157 1.76 13.37 -7.14
CA ARG A 157 1.85 12.58 -8.37
C ARG A 157 1.16 11.25 -8.15
N ASN A 158 0.21 10.91 -9.01
CA ASN A 158 -0.52 9.65 -9.00
C ASN A 158 -0.35 8.94 -10.35
N GLU A 159 0.05 7.69 -10.32
CA GLU A 159 0.28 6.89 -11.53
C GLU A 159 -0.39 5.52 -11.40
N ALA A 160 -1.23 5.18 -12.37
CA ALA A 160 -1.88 3.89 -12.50
C ALA A 160 -1.53 3.28 -13.86
N VAL A 161 -0.80 2.16 -13.86
CA VAL A 161 -0.10 1.68 -15.06
C VAL A 161 -0.33 0.19 -15.29
N SER A 162 -0.50 -0.19 -16.57
CA SER A 162 -0.54 -1.59 -17.01
C SER A 162 -1.64 -2.40 -16.33
N GLY A 163 -2.90 -2.00 -16.56
CA GLY A 163 -4.05 -2.69 -16.00
C GLY A 163 -5.29 -2.68 -16.87
N ARG A 164 -6.34 -3.42 -16.49
CA ARG A 164 -7.60 -3.33 -17.26
C ARG A 164 -8.30 -2.00 -17.02
N ARG A 165 -8.27 -1.51 -15.78
CA ARG A 165 -8.75 -0.20 -15.36
C ARG A 165 -7.64 0.50 -14.58
N ASN A 166 -7.29 1.70 -14.99
CA ASN A 166 -6.30 2.54 -14.33
C ASN A 166 -6.95 3.87 -13.95
N GLU A 167 -6.80 4.26 -12.68
CA GLU A 167 -7.41 5.48 -12.13
C GLU A 167 -6.36 6.27 -11.35
N ALA A 168 -6.17 7.53 -11.75
CA ALA A 168 -5.29 8.48 -11.07
C ALA A 168 -6.09 9.73 -10.69
N VAL A 169 -6.28 9.96 -9.40
CA VAL A 169 -7.33 10.87 -8.91
C VAL A 169 -6.81 11.85 -7.86
N SER A 170 -7.26 13.10 -7.95
CA SER A 170 -7.05 14.13 -6.91
C SER A 170 -5.57 14.40 -6.61
N GLY A 171 -4.73 14.50 -7.66
CA GLY A 171 -3.33 14.83 -7.51
C GLY A 171 -2.87 16.07 -8.26
N GLY A 172 -1.64 16.52 -8.02
CA GLY A 172 -1.06 17.62 -8.81
C GLY A 172 -0.89 17.21 -10.28
N ARG A 173 -0.38 15.98 -10.48
CA ARG A 173 -0.24 15.30 -11.77
C ARG A 173 -0.83 13.89 -11.65
N ASN A 174 -1.72 13.53 -12.57
CA ASN A 174 -2.35 12.23 -12.64
C ASN A 174 -2.06 11.57 -13.99
N GLU A 175 -1.64 10.31 -13.96
CA GLU A 175 -1.38 9.51 -15.17
C GLU A 175 -2.04 8.13 -15.08
N ALA A 176 -2.83 7.81 -16.10
CA ALA A 176 -3.43 6.49 -16.28
C ALA A 176 -3.01 5.92 -17.64
N VAL A 177 -2.22 4.84 -17.62
CA VAL A 177 -1.45 4.39 -18.80
C VAL A 177 -1.65 2.91 -19.08
N SER A 178 -1.76 2.55 -20.36
CA SER A 178 -1.75 1.15 -20.83
C SER A 178 -2.86 0.31 -20.20
N GLY A 179 -4.12 0.62 -20.54
CA GLY A 179 -5.26 -0.12 -20.03
C GLY A 179 -6.50 -0.10 -20.92
N ARG A 180 -7.50 -0.93 -20.62
CA ARG A 180 -8.75 -0.89 -21.41
C ARG A 180 -9.52 0.40 -21.13
N ARG A 181 -9.49 0.84 -19.87
CA ARG A 181 -10.05 2.11 -19.41
C ARG A 181 -9.03 2.86 -18.57
N ASN A 182 -8.73 4.09 -18.95
CA ASN A 182 -7.83 4.99 -18.24
C ASN A 182 -8.59 6.25 -17.85
N GLU A 183 -8.49 6.62 -16.58
CA GLU A 183 -9.15 7.79 -16.02
C GLU A 183 -8.15 8.59 -15.17
N ALA A 184 -7.91 9.84 -15.56
CA ALA A 184 -7.05 10.78 -14.85
C ALA A 184 -7.86 12.05 -14.56
N VAL A 185 -8.19 12.30 -13.28
CA VAL A 185 -9.20 13.32 -12.94
C VAL A 185 -8.82 14.15 -11.72
N SER A 186 -9.35 15.37 -11.67
CA SER A 186 -9.19 16.29 -10.55
C SER A 186 -7.74 16.70 -10.27
N GLY A 187 -6.87 16.59 -11.28
CA GLY A 187 -5.51 17.12 -11.22
C GLY A 187 -5.30 18.39 -12.03
N ARG A 188 -4.18 19.08 -11.77
CA ARG A 188 -3.73 20.24 -12.57
C ARG A 188 -3.23 19.80 -13.95
N ARG A 189 -2.62 18.61 -14.02
CA ARG A 189 -2.24 17.93 -15.25
C ARG A 189 -2.76 16.50 -15.20
N ASN A 190 -3.54 16.10 -16.20
CA ASN A 190 -4.09 14.76 -16.31
C ASN A 190 -3.72 14.17 -17.67
N GLU A 191 -3.23 12.93 -17.66
CA GLU A 191 -2.91 12.17 -18.87
C GLU A 191 -3.53 10.79 -18.80
N ALA A 192 -4.31 10.43 -19.82
CA ALA A 192 -4.87 9.11 -20.02
C ALA A 192 -4.48 8.63 -21.42
N VAL A 193 -3.59 7.64 -21.53
CA VAL A 193 -2.98 7.25 -22.80
C VAL A 193 -2.90 5.73 -23.00
N SER A 194 -2.84 5.31 -24.27
CA SER A 194 -2.69 3.91 -24.66
C SER A 194 -3.78 3.01 -24.10
N GLY A 195 -5.05 3.40 -24.29
CA GLY A 195 -6.20 2.62 -23.88
C GLY A 195 -7.41 2.72 -24.80
N GLY A 196 -8.34 1.76 -24.67
CA GLY A 196 -9.56 1.71 -25.47
C GLY A 196 -10.52 2.86 -25.18
N ARG A 197 -10.55 3.33 -23.92
CA ARG A 197 -11.25 4.55 -23.49
C ARG A 197 -10.35 5.35 -22.55
N ASN A 198 -10.13 6.62 -22.87
CA ASN A 198 -9.25 7.52 -22.12
C ASN A 198 -10.02 8.79 -21.72
N GLU A 199 -10.04 9.09 -20.43
CA GLU A 199 -10.68 10.28 -19.86
C GLU A 199 -9.66 11.08 -19.04
N ALA A 200 -9.48 12.35 -19.39
CA ALA A 200 -8.56 13.27 -18.71
C ALA A 200 -9.31 14.57 -18.33
N LEU A 201 -9.72 14.68 -17.07
CA LEU A 201 -10.50 15.82 -16.57
C LEU A 201 -9.64 16.73 -15.69
N THR A 202 -9.24 17.86 -16.28
CA THR A 202 -8.51 18.91 -15.57
C THR A 202 -9.48 19.91 -14.93
N ARG A 203 -9.28 20.18 -13.64
CA ARG A 203 -9.96 21.30 -12.98
C ARG A 203 -9.27 22.58 -13.45
N ILE A 204 -9.91 23.31 -14.37
CA ILE A 204 -9.50 24.67 -14.74
C ILE A 204 -10.10 25.59 -13.68
N PRO A 205 -9.30 26.27 -12.83
CA PRO A 205 -9.82 27.36 -12.02
C PRO A 205 -10.20 28.48 -12.98
N ASN A 206 -11.48 28.57 -13.29
CA ASN A 206 -12.01 29.66 -14.10
C ASN A 206 -12.11 30.88 -13.18
N GLU A 207 -11.43 31.99 -13.53
CA GLU A 207 -11.53 33.26 -12.80
C GLU A 207 -12.97 33.84 -12.82
N ASN A 208 -13.83 33.28 -13.67
CA ASN A 208 -15.27 33.47 -13.65
C ASN A 208 -15.96 32.13 -13.34
N GLU A 209 -16.58 32.08 -12.16
CA GLU A 209 -17.46 31.05 -11.60
C GLU A 209 -17.99 29.97 -12.60
N GLY A 210 -17.78 28.69 -12.27
CA GLY A 210 -18.72 27.61 -12.61
C GLY A 210 -18.49 26.74 -13.86
N LYS A 211 -17.43 26.92 -14.66
CA LYS A 211 -17.22 26.10 -15.88
C LYS A 211 -16.08 25.09 -15.72
N VAL A 212 -16.40 23.79 -15.80
CA VAL A 212 -15.40 22.70 -15.91
C VAL A 212 -15.34 22.24 -17.37
N SER A 213 -14.14 22.18 -17.94
CA SER A 213 -13.94 21.64 -19.30
C SER A 213 -13.59 20.15 -19.20
N GLN A 214 -14.49 19.30 -19.67
CA GLN A 214 -14.23 17.87 -19.85
C GLN A 214 -13.51 17.65 -21.19
N VAL A 215 -12.28 17.14 -21.15
CA VAL A 215 -11.56 16.72 -22.34
C VAL A 215 -11.63 15.20 -22.45
N THR A 216 -12.32 14.70 -23.47
CA THR A 216 -12.42 13.26 -23.76
C THR A 216 -11.68 12.96 -25.04
N ARG A 217 -10.90 11.87 -25.06
CA ARG A 217 -10.29 11.34 -26.29
C ARG A 217 -11.00 10.05 -26.65
N GLY A 218 -11.83 10.11 -27.70
CA GLY A 218 -12.50 8.96 -28.28
C GLY A 218 -11.76 8.40 -29.51
N PRO A 219 -12.29 7.34 -30.13
CA PRO A 219 -11.77 6.79 -31.40
C PRO A 219 -11.67 7.83 -32.53
N GLU A 220 -12.49 8.88 -32.47
CA GLU A 220 -12.62 9.95 -33.47
C GLU A 220 -11.74 11.18 -33.18
N GLY A 221 -10.88 11.14 -32.15
CA GLY A 221 -10.02 12.27 -31.77
C GLY A 221 -10.43 12.99 -30.48
N TRP A 222 -9.94 14.21 -30.31
CA TRP A 222 -10.15 15.04 -29.12
C TRP A 222 -11.53 15.72 -29.16
N LYS A 223 -12.32 15.54 -28.10
CA LYS A 223 -13.59 16.25 -27.88
C LYS A 223 -13.50 17.06 -26.59
N ILE A 224 -13.73 18.38 -26.69
CA ILE A 224 -13.82 19.28 -25.54
C ILE A 224 -15.30 19.53 -25.25
N ASN A 225 -15.80 18.94 -24.16
CA ASN A 225 -17.15 19.16 -23.67
C ASN A 225 -17.12 20.20 -22.54
N LYS A 226 -17.83 21.31 -22.69
CA LYS A 226 -18.04 22.26 -21.58
C LYS A 226 -19.12 21.67 -20.67
N VAL A 227 -18.78 21.39 -19.41
CA VAL A 227 -19.72 20.95 -18.39
C VAL A 227 -19.97 22.14 -17.46
N ASN A 228 -21.18 22.71 -17.53
CA ASN A 228 -21.63 23.67 -16.54
C ASN A 228 -22.01 22.89 -15.29
N ILE A 229 -21.26 23.07 -14.20
CA ILE A 229 -21.72 22.63 -12.90
C ILE A 229 -22.56 23.80 -12.39
N ALA A 230 -23.89 23.63 -12.41
CA ALA A 230 -24.77 24.59 -11.75
C ALA A 230 -24.29 24.74 -10.30
N SER A 231 -23.96 25.96 -9.89
CA SER A 231 -23.68 26.28 -8.49
C SER A 231 -24.84 25.75 -7.63
N PRO A 232 -24.58 25.12 -6.47
CA PRO A 232 -25.65 24.93 -5.52
C PRO A 232 -26.20 26.32 -5.19
N VAL A 233 -27.49 26.50 -5.42
CA VAL A 233 -28.24 27.63 -4.91
C VAL A 233 -28.03 27.59 -3.39
N ASN A 234 -27.31 28.56 -2.85
CA ASN A 234 -27.32 28.81 -1.41
C ASN A 234 -28.73 29.30 -1.10
N ASN A 235 -29.61 28.38 -0.69
CA ASN A 235 -30.70 28.73 0.21
C ASN A 235 -30.09 28.73 1.61
N ASP A 236 -29.69 29.92 2.07
CA ASP A 236 -29.96 30.50 3.39
C ASP A 236 -29.20 31.82 3.53
#